data_AF-D2XDY9-F1
#
_entry.id   AF-D2XDY9-F1
#
_cell.length_a   1.000
_cell.length_b   1.000
_cell.length_c   1.000
_cell.angle_alpha   90.00
_cell.angle_beta   90.00
_cell.angle_gamma   90.00
#
_symmetry.space_group_name_H-M   'P 1'
#
loop_
_entity.id
_entity.type
_entity.pdbx_description
1 polymer ?
#
loop_
_entity_poly.entity_id
_entity_poly.type
_entity_poly.pdbx_seq_one_letter_code
_entity_poly.pdbx_strand_id
1 'polypeptide(L)'
;MPRTQVLVTGGGLTGLSTAVFLAWHGVRCVVVERGPDLPSRPQQRPVNARTMEVLRQVGLEHIVTRHSQAAHGIDASPCPAVTIIQECFESLLRERAEALGVTVCFGSELRSFSQSDEGVTASVTDTDGDYVIDADYLVAADGPHSATRHSLGLLPGDRTCRVGKVFLAGKSANTMPHDSGDIFLQDAHNLAWKLAAVVKGLAGPALLDTYQTERHPDTVPPEAPAEAMTLGFRYQSEAVVDPGDNTPLLPGQLNGQPGSRAPHVPVAFFGRPVSTLDLYGRDFVVLIGSGGTWQHAGEGLPVQAYRIGTHLHSEADLDAAHGITAAGIVLVRPDGFVAWRSPGAMTDATEALAKALRTVLAR
;
A
#
# COMPACT_ATOMS: atom_id res chain seq x y z
N MET A 1 24.05 -11.60 -16.07
CA MET A 1 23.43 -10.44 -15.42
C MET A 1 22.07 -10.89 -14.90
N PRO A 2 21.88 -11.03 -13.58
CA PRO A 2 20.55 -11.23 -13.01
C PRO A 2 19.61 -10.09 -13.44
N ARG A 3 18.38 -10.44 -13.84
CA ARG A 3 17.32 -9.48 -14.17
C ARG A 3 16.14 -9.66 -13.23
N THR A 4 15.64 -8.56 -12.68
CA THR A 4 14.46 -8.51 -11.82
C THR A 4 13.45 -7.48 -12.34
N GLN A 5 12.21 -7.48 -11.86
CA GLN A 5 11.28 -6.38 -12.19
C GLN A 5 11.54 -5.18 -11.29
N VAL A 6 11.76 -5.45 -10.00
CA VAL A 6 12.10 -4.41 -9.02
C VAL A 6 13.35 -4.80 -8.24
N LEU A 7 14.34 -3.91 -8.21
CA LEU A 7 15.44 -3.97 -7.26
C LEU A 7 15.08 -3.13 -6.03
N VAL A 8 15.15 -3.71 -4.85
CA VAL A 8 14.95 -3.01 -3.58
C VAL A 8 16.29 -2.88 -2.86
N THR A 9 16.66 -1.68 -2.42
CA THR A 9 17.89 -1.48 -1.65
C THR A 9 17.58 -1.18 -0.19
N GLY A 10 18.25 -1.88 0.71
CA GLY A 10 17.96 -1.87 2.15
C GLY A 10 17.08 -3.05 2.58
N GLY A 11 17.58 -3.89 3.49
CA GLY A 11 16.94 -5.06 4.08
C GLY A 11 16.36 -4.81 5.47
N GLY A 12 16.07 -3.56 5.82
CA GLY A 12 15.31 -3.21 7.02
C GLY A 12 13.80 -3.31 6.80
N LEU A 13 13.01 -2.86 7.80
CA LEU A 13 11.54 -2.96 7.75
C LEU A 13 10.92 -2.41 6.46
N THR A 14 11.35 -1.23 5.97
CA THR A 14 10.79 -0.64 4.74
C THR A 14 11.04 -1.51 3.51
N GLY A 15 12.29 -1.96 3.32
CA GLY A 15 12.65 -2.72 2.13
C GLY A 15 12.07 -4.14 2.15
N LEU A 16 12.10 -4.81 3.31
CA LEU A 16 11.45 -6.12 3.46
C LEU A 16 9.93 -6.02 3.28
N SER A 17 9.28 -4.98 3.80
CA SER A 17 7.84 -4.76 3.56
C SER A 17 7.55 -4.49 2.09
N THR A 18 8.38 -3.67 1.43
CA THR A 18 8.28 -3.42 -0.02
C THR A 18 8.36 -4.74 -0.79
N ALA A 19 9.32 -5.59 -0.45
CA ALA A 19 9.49 -6.90 -1.07
C ALA A 19 8.27 -7.81 -0.85
N VAL A 20 7.75 -7.90 0.38
CA VAL A 20 6.56 -8.69 0.70
C VAL A 20 5.35 -8.21 -0.11
N PHE A 21 5.09 -6.90 -0.17
CA PHE A 21 3.94 -6.37 -0.90
C PHE A 21 4.09 -6.52 -2.42
N LEU A 22 5.29 -6.32 -2.97
CA LEU A 22 5.56 -6.57 -4.39
C LEU A 22 5.32 -8.05 -4.75
N ALA A 23 5.88 -8.97 -3.96
CA ALA A 23 5.73 -10.40 -4.19
C ALA A 23 4.28 -10.87 -3.98
N TRP A 24 3.56 -10.28 -3.02
CA TRP A 24 2.12 -10.50 -2.83
C TRP A 24 1.31 -10.16 -4.10
N HIS A 25 1.66 -9.07 -4.76
CA HIS A 25 1.11 -8.71 -6.07
C HIS A 25 1.77 -9.44 -7.24
N GLY A 26 2.65 -10.42 -7.02
CA GLY A 26 3.28 -11.23 -8.07
C GLY A 26 4.33 -10.48 -8.90
N VAL A 27 4.97 -9.46 -8.33
CA VAL A 27 6.13 -8.77 -8.94
C VAL A 27 7.42 -9.42 -8.44
N ARG A 28 8.29 -9.82 -9.37
CA ARG A 28 9.61 -10.35 -9.03
C ARG A 28 10.49 -9.24 -8.50
N CYS A 29 11.01 -9.42 -7.29
CA CYS A 29 11.95 -8.48 -6.70
C CYS A 29 13.16 -9.16 -6.07
N VAL A 30 14.26 -8.40 -6.01
CA VAL A 30 15.49 -8.77 -5.30
C VAL A 30 15.75 -7.66 -4.28
N VAL A 31 16.10 -8.05 -3.05
CA VAL A 31 16.53 -7.11 -2.01
C VAL A 31 18.04 -7.21 -1.87
N VAL A 32 18.74 -6.07 -1.87
CA VAL A 32 20.17 -6.00 -1.53
C VAL A 32 20.36 -5.20 -0.25
N GLU A 33 21.07 -5.78 0.72
CA GLU A 33 21.40 -5.17 2.00
C GLU A 33 22.88 -5.29 2.28
N ARG A 34 23.53 -4.16 2.59
CA ARG A 34 24.97 -4.09 2.86
C ARG A 34 25.38 -4.82 4.13
N GLY A 35 24.50 -4.85 5.13
CA GLY A 35 24.72 -5.54 6.40
C GLY A 35 24.85 -7.05 6.17
N PRO A 36 25.69 -7.76 6.94
CA PRO A 36 25.88 -9.20 6.77
C PRO A 36 24.66 -10.03 7.23
N ASP A 37 23.80 -9.45 8.08
CA ASP A 37 22.54 -10.05 8.52
C ASP A 37 21.60 -8.96 9.08
N LEU A 38 20.41 -9.36 9.54
CA LEU A 38 19.51 -8.51 10.29
C LEU A 38 20.21 -7.96 11.55
N PRO A 39 20.09 -6.66 11.82
CA PRO A 39 20.74 -6.04 12.96
C PRO A 39 20.03 -6.44 14.26
N SER A 40 20.81 -6.85 15.27
CA SER A 40 20.32 -7.07 16.64
C SER A 40 19.78 -5.76 17.23
N ARG A 41 18.46 -5.60 17.26
CA ARG A 41 17.76 -4.39 17.71
C ARG A 41 16.61 -4.78 18.64
N PRO A 42 16.85 -4.90 19.96
CA PRO A 42 15.81 -5.20 20.94
C PRO A 42 14.88 -4.00 21.22
N GLN A 43 14.76 -3.06 20.27
CA GLN A 43 13.95 -1.86 20.41
C GLN A 43 12.46 -2.20 20.27
N GLN A 44 11.66 -1.79 21.26
CA GLN A 44 10.21 -1.85 21.15
C GLN A 44 9.71 -0.87 20.08
N ARG A 45 8.79 -1.35 19.25
CA ARG A 45 8.23 -0.59 18.16
C ARG A 45 6.70 -0.65 18.18
N PRO A 46 6.03 0.50 18.38
CA PRO A 46 4.60 0.60 18.15
C PRO A 46 4.26 0.31 16.70
N VAL A 47 3.20 -0.46 16.49
CA VAL A 47 2.61 -0.77 15.20
C VAL A 47 1.13 -0.44 15.30
N ASN A 48 0.69 0.53 14.52
CA ASN A 48 -0.67 1.02 14.58
C ASN A 48 -1.65 0.06 13.89
N ALA A 49 -2.95 0.23 14.13
CA ALA A 49 -3.99 -0.62 13.56
C ALA A 49 -3.98 -0.63 12.02
N ARG A 50 -3.67 0.51 11.37
CA ARG A 50 -3.58 0.60 9.91
C ARG A 50 -2.46 -0.29 9.36
N THR A 51 -1.32 -0.32 10.03
CA THR A 51 -0.21 -1.18 9.65
C THR A 51 -0.55 -2.66 9.88
N MET A 52 -1.24 -2.99 10.97
CA MET A 52 -1.68 -4.37 11.21
C MET A 52 -2.68 -4.87 10.15
N GLU A 53 -3.51 -4.01 9.58
CA GLU A 53 -4.40 -4.38 8.47
C GLU A 53 -3.64 -4.69 7.18
N VAL A 54 -2.61 -3.90 6.83
CA VAL A 54 -1.82 -4.21 5.62
C VAL A 54 -1.00 -5.48 5.82
N LEU A 55 -0.55 -5.76 7.04
CA LEU A 55 0.07 -7.04 7.41
C LEU A 55 -0.94 -8.20 7.34
N ARG A 56 -2.20 -7.95 7.71
CA ARG A 56 -3.28 -8.95 7.63
C ARG A 56 -3.51 -9.41 6.20
N GLN A 57 -3.50 -8.50 5.23
CA GLN A 57 -3.63 -8.83 3.81
C GLN A 57 -2.57 -9.82 3.32
N VAL A 58 -1.36 -9.72 3.86
CA VAL A 58 -0.25 -10.62 3.52
C VAL A 58 -0.05 -11.76 4.51
N GLY A 59 -1.01 -12.00 5.41
CA GLY A 59 -1.01 -13.13 6.35
C GLY A 59 -0.02 -13.00 7.53
N LEU A 60 0.43 -11.78 7.83
CA LEU A 60 1.39 -11.50 8.91
C LEU A 60 0.74 -11.03 10.22
N GLU A 61 -0.49 -10.50 10.18
CA GLU A 61 -1.14 -9.92 11.37
C GLU A 61 -1.15 -10.87 12.57
N HIS A 62 -1.64 -12.11 12.40
CA HIS A 62 -1.74 -13.06 13.51
C HIS A 62 -0.38 -13.40 14.15
N ILE A 63 0.67 -13.60 13.35
CA ILE A 63 1.99 -13.93 13.87
C ILE A 63 2.65 -12.71 14.53
N VAL A 64 2.49 -11.52 13.95
CA VAL A 64 2.96 -10.27 14.56
C VAL A 64 2.26 -10.02 15.90
N THR A 65 0.94 -10.19 15.96
CA THR A 65 0.16 -10.10 17.21
C THR A 65 0.69 -11.08 18.26
N ARG A 66 0.96 -12.33 17.90
CA ARG A 66 1.51 -13.35 18.83
C ARG A 66 2.86 -12.96 19.42
N HIS A 67 3.72 -12.30 18.65
CA HIS A 67 5.06 -11.88 19.08
C HIS A 67 5.09 -10.46 19.69
N SER A 68 3.93 -9.82 19.83
CA SER A 68 3.81 -8.46 20.35
C SER A 68 3.45 -8.43 21.84
N GLN A 69 3.68 -7.26 22.45
CA GLN A 69 3.23 -6.86 23.77
C GLN A 69 2.15 -5.79 23.60
N ALA A 70 1.11 -5.85 24.45
CA ALA A 70 -0.06 -4.96 24.45
C ALA A 70 -0.86 -4.95 23.13
N ALA A 71 -2.18 -5.11 23.22
CA ALA A 71 -3.08 -5.01 22.09
C ALA A 71 -4.22 -4.04 22.44
N HIS A 72 -4.29 -2.93 21.72
CA HIS A 72 -5.33 -1.93 21.88
C HIS A 72 -6.25 -1.96 20.66
N GLY A 73 -7.43 -2.57 20.83
CA GLY A 73 -8.47 -2.59 19.81
C GLY A 73 -9.16 -1.23 19.67
N ILE A 74 -9.73 -1.00 18.49
CA ILE A 74 -10.56 0.17 18.16
C ILE A 74 -11.72 -0.29 17.28
N ASP A 75 -12.88 0.34 17.40
CA ASP A 75 -14.08 -0.10 16.67
C ASP A 75 -13.97 0.09 15.15
N ALA A 76 -13.08 0.97 14.69
CA ALA A 76 -12.88 1.28 13.27
C ALA A 76 -11.89 0.33 12.54
N SER A 77 -11.41 -0.72 13.20
CA SER A 77 -10.47 -1.69 12.63
C SER A 77 -10.68 -3.09 13.20
N PRO A 78 -10.55 -4.16 12.39
CA PRO A 78 -10.50 -5.52 12.91
C PRO A 78 -9.16 -5.84 13.59
N CYS A 79 -8.17 -4.96 13.48
CA CYS A 79 -6.81 -5.18 13.97
C CYS A 79 -6.52 -4.29 15.17
N PRO A 80 -5.92 -4.84 16.25
CA PRO A 80 -5.43 -4.03 17.34
C PRO A 80 -4.15 -3.28 16.94
N ALA A 81 -3.87 -2.14 17.56
CA ALA A 81 -2.52 -1.61 17.62
C ALA A 81 -1.69 -2.44 18.60
N VAL A 82 -0.42 -2.72 18.26
CA VAL A 82 0.46 -3.59 19.04
C VAL A 82 1.85 -2.98 19.22
N THR A 83 2.67 -3.54 20.11
CA THR A 83 4.10 -3.18 20.23
C THR A 83 4.97 -4.42 20.06
N ILE A 84 5.87 -4.43 19.09
CA ILE A 84 6.73 -5.59 18.79
C ILE A 84 8.21 -5.20 18.86
N ILE A 85 9.07 -6.16 19.19
CA ILE A 85 10.53 -5.96 19.11
C ILE A 85 10.93 -5.86 17.64
N GLN A 86 11.66 -4.80 17.27
CA GLN A 86 11.98 -4.52 15.87
C GLN A 86 12.70 -5.68 15.18
N GLU A 87 13.69 -6.29 15.83
CA GLU A 87 14.41 -7.45 15.29
C GLU A 87 13.46 -8.62 14.97
N CYS A 88 12.51 -8.91 15.88
CA CYS A 88 11.50 -9.93 15.64
C CYS A 88 10.61 -9.57 14.44
N PHE A 89 10.25 -8.30 14.30
CA PHE A 89 9.43 -7.84 13.18
C PHE A 89 10.18 -7.92 11.84
N GLU A 90 11.46 -7.54 11.81
CA GLU A 90 12.33 -7.68 10.63
C GLU A 90 12.47 -9.16 10.23
N SER A 91 12.63 -10.08 11.20
CA SER A 91 12.68 -11.53 10.94
C SER A 91 11.39 -12.04 10.30
N LEU A 92 10.23 -11.69 10.86
CA LEU A 92 8.93 -12.13 10.35
C LEU A 92 8.69 -11.62 8.91
N LEU A 93 9.11 -10.40 8.60
CA LEU A 93 9.02 -9.85 7.24
C LEU A 93 9.98 -10.56 6.28
N ARG A 94 11.21 -10.88 6.71
CA ARG A 94 12.17 -11.65 5.90
C ARG A 94 11.65 -13.04 5.59
N GLU A 95 11.22 -13.79 6.60
CA GLU A 95 10.64 -15.12 6.44
C GLU A 95 9.45 -15.08 5.47
N ARG A 96 8.61 -14.04 5.56
CA ARG A 96 7.49 -13.87 4.64
C ARG A 96 7.94 -13.55 3.21
N ALA A 97 8.94 -12.69 3.04
CA ALA A 97 9.48 -12.36 1.72
C ALA A 97 10.06 -13.62 1.05
N GLU A 98 10.88 -14.38 1.77
CA GLU A 98 11.48 -15.63 1.29
C GLU A 98 10.40 -16.69 0.98
N ALA A 99 9.38 -16.83 1.82
CA ALA A 99 8.24 -17.72 1.56
C ALA A 99 7.40 -17.31 0.34
N LEU A 100 7.44 -16.04 -0.07
CA LEU A 100 6.82 -15.53 -1.29
C LEU A 100 7.77 -15.62 -2.51
N GLY A 101 8.97 -16.18 -2.35
CA GLY A 101 9.96 -16.39 -3.42
C GLY A 101 10.87 -15.19 -3.68
N VAL A 102 10.94 -14.22 -2.76
CA VAL A 102 11.88 -13.10 -2.88
C VAL A 102 13.30 -13.57 -2.60
N THR A 103 14.25 -13.12 -3.41
CA THR A 103 15.68 -13.27 -3.11
C THR A 103 16.16 -12.09 -2.26
N VAL A 104 16.64 -12.37 -1.04
CA VAL A 104 17.17 -11.36 -0.11
C VAL A 104 18.68 -11.58 0.05
N CYS A 105 19.48 -10.65 -0.48
CA CYS A 105 20.93 -10.73 -0.49
C CYS A 105 21.51 -9.81 0.61
N PHE A 106 21.82 -10.38 1.77
CA PHE A 106 22.65 -9.71 2.78
C PHE A 106 24.13 -9.72 2.37
N GLY A 107 24.91 -8.77 2.89
CA GLY A 107 26.29 -8.53 2.49
C GLY A 107 26.45 -8.00 1.06
N SER A 108 25.36 -7.55 0.43
CA SER A 108 25.33 -7.02 -0.94
C SER A 108 25.00 -5.53 -0.93
N GLU A 109 25.94 -4.69 -1.35
CA GLU A 109 25.79 -3.22 -1.32
C GLU A 109 25.58 -2.64 -2.72
N LEU A 110 24.52 -1.84 -2.90
CA LEU A 110 24.39 -0.99 -4.09
C LEU A 110 25.47 0.10 -4.07
N ARG A 111 26.36 0.11 -5.06
CA ARG A 111 27.44 1.09 -5.18
C ARG A 111 27.08 2.26 -6.09
N SER A 112 26.41 1.97 -7.20
CA SER A 112 25.98 2.96 -8.19
C SER A 112 24.84 2.40 -9.04
N PHE A 113 24.14 3.30 -9.74
CA PHE A 113 23.13 2.92 -10.71
C PHE A 113 23.04 3.96 -11.82
N SER A 114 22.50 3.55 -12.96
CA SER A 114 22.07 4.42 -14.05
C SER A 114 20.66 4.03 -14.47
N GLN A 115 19.91 4.96 -15.06
CA GLN A 115 18.55 4.69 -15.53
C GLN A 115 18.31 5.23 -16.94
N SER A 116 17.42 4.56 -17.67
CA SER A 116 16.93 4.94 -18.99
C SER A 116 15.41 4.70 -19.06
N ASP A 117 14.79 4.89 -20.23
CA ASP A 117 13.38 4.55 -20.44
C ASP A 117 13.13 3.03 -20.36
N GLU A 118 14.16 2.20 -20.52
CA GLU A 118 14.06 0.74 -20.47
C GLU A 118 14.12 0.18 -19.05
N GLY A 119 14.87 0.82 -18.15
CA GLY A 119 15.10 0.26 -16.82
C GLY A 119 16.15 1.00 -16.00
N VAL A 120 16.59 0.32 -14.94
CA VAL A 120 17.71 0.69 -14.07
C VAL A 120 18.77 -0.41 -14.16
N THR A 121 20.03 0.00 -14.38
CA THR A 121 21.19 -0.89 -14.28
C THR A 121 21.97 -0.52 -13.03
N ALA A 122 22.08 -1.46 -12.09
CA ALA A 122 22.66 -1.27 -10.77
C ALA A 122 23.96 -2.07 -10.59
N SER A 123 25.01 -1.39 -10.12
CA SER A 123 26.27 -2.03 -9.71
C SER A 123 26.20 -2.39 -8.23
N VAL A 124 26.40 -3.67 -7.92
CA VAL A 124 26.35 -4.22 -6.58
C VAL A 124 27.68 -4.91 -6.27
N THR A 125 28.12 -4.82 -5.02
CA THR A 125 29.33 -5.50 -4.53
C THR A 125 28.95 -6.42 -3.37
N ASP A 126 29.47 -7.64 -3.38
CA ASP A 126 29.44 -8.56 -2.24
C ASP A 126 30.85 -9.13 -1.95
N THR A 127 30.93 -10.22 -1.19
CA THR A 127 32.20 -10.87 -0.83
C THR A 127 32.88 -11.58 -2.01
N ASP A 128 32.13 -11.94 -3.05
CA ASP A 128 32.62 -12.63 -4.24
C ASP A 128 33.05 -11.64 -5.33
N GLY A 129 32.60 -10.38 -5.22
CA GLY A 129 33.10 -9.25 -6.01
C GLY A 129 31.98 -8.34 -6.52
N ASP A 130 32.27 -7.63 -7.60
CA ASP A 130 31.32 -6.72 -8.25
C ASP A 130 30.47 -7.46 -9.28
N TYR A 131 29.17 -7.18 -9.27
CA TYR A 131 28.22 -7.68 -10.26
C TYR A 131 27.14 -6.65 -10.58
N VAL A 132 26.38 -6.90 -11.65
CA VAL A 132 25.37 -5.98 -12.17
C VAL A 132 23.99 -6.64 -12.15
N ILE A 133 22.99 -5.88 -11.67
CA ILE A 133 21.58 -6.24 -11.70
C ILE A 133 20.84 -5.27 -12.64
N ASP A 134 20.11 -5.82 -13.60
CA ASP A 134 19.15 -5.04 -14.39
C ASP A 134 17.74 -5.16 -13.78
N ALA A 135 17.05 -4.03 -13.65
CA ALA A 135 15.69 -3.96 -13.11
C ALA A 135 14.80 -3.04 -13.93
N ASP A 136 13.49 -3.28 -13.94
CA ASP A 136 12.55 -2.34 -14.57
C ASP A 136 12.38 -1.07 -13.70
N TYR A 137 12.50 -1.23 -12.36
CA TYR A 137 12.45 -0.15 -11.37
C TYR A 137 13.40 -0.40 -10.19
N LEU A 138 13.80 0.68 -9.50
CA LEU A 138 14.55 0.63 -8.24
C LEU A 138 13.74 1.28 -7.12
N VAL A 139 13.61 0.61 -5.98
CA VAL A 139 13.04 1.18 -4.76
C VAL A 139 14.11 1.27 -3.69
N ALA A 140 14.47 2.49 -3.32
CA ALA A 140 15.46 2.77 -2.30
C ALA A 140 14.80 2.88 -0.91
N ALA A 141 15.15 1.93 -0.05
CA ALA A 141 14.76 1.83 1.35
C ALA A 141 16.02 1.76 2.25
N ASP A 142 17.10 2.39 1.80
CA ASP A 142 18.45 2.45 2.38
C ASP A 142 18.61 3.42 3.58
N GLY A 143 17.52 3.98 4.07
CA GLY A 143 17.44 4.64 5.38
C GLY A 143 17.65 6.16 5.38
N PRO A 144 17.77 6.78 6.58
CA PRO A 144 17.78 8.25 6.73
C PRO A 144 19.03 8.94 6.14
N HIS A 145 20.09 8.19 5.86
CA HIS A 145 21.30 8.67 5.19
C HIS A 145 21.42 8.06 3.78
N SER A 146 20.27 7.91 3.11
CA SER A 146 20.14 7.27 1.80
C SER A 146 21.21 7.74 0.81
N ALA A 147 22.12 6.84 0.47
CA ALA A 147 23.11 7.07 -0.58
C ALA A 147 22.40 7.23 -1.93
N THR A 148 21.33 6.47 -2.15
CA THR A 148 20.51 6.55 -3.37
C THR A 148 19.92 7.94 -3.56
N ARG A 149 19.35 8.51 -2.50
CA ARG A 149 18.82 9.89 -2.49
C ARG A 149 19.90 10.90 -2.85
N HIS A 150 21.09 10.79 -2.25
CA HIS A 150 22.21 11.67 -2.55
C HIS A 150 22.68 11.54 -4.01
N SER A 151 22.77 10.32 -4.54
CA SER A 151 23.12 10.06 -5.95
C SER A 151 22.13 10.63 -6.95
N LEU A 152 20.86 10.80 -6.55
CA LEU A 152 19.84 11.51 -7.35
C LEU A 152 19.97 13.04 -7.28
N GLY A 153 20.90 13.58 -6.48
CA GLY A 153 21.08 15.02 -6.30
C GLY A 153 20.02 15.68 -5.40
N LEU A 154 19.24 14.89 -4.66
CA LEU A 154 18.14 15.40 -3.83
C LEU A 154 18.67 15.87 -2.46
N LEU A 155 18.47 17.16 -2.17
CA LEU A 155 18.97 17.80 -0.96
C LEU A 155 18.10 17.45 0.28
N PRO A 156 18.61 17.66 1.50
CA PRO A 156 17.77 17.63 2.71
C PRO A 156 16.58 18.60 2.58
N GLY A 157 15.39 18.16 2.99
CA GLY A 157 14.15 18.94 2.86
C GLY A 157 13.42 18.80 1.52
N ASP A 158 14.07 18.30 0.47
CA ASP A 158 13.38 17.96 -0.79
C ASP A 158 12.36 16.84 -0.54
N ARG A 159 11.14 17.01 -1.05
CA ARG A 159 10.03 16.06 -0.85
C ARG A 159 9.92 15.04 -1.97
N THR A 160 10.74 15.14 -3.02
CA THR A 160 10.74 14.24 -4.16
C THR A 160 11.06 12.81 -3.73
N CYS A 161 10.14 11.90 -4.03
CA CYS A 161 10.24 10.46 -3.72
C CYS A 161 10.23 9.59 -4.97
N ARG A 162 10.21 10.21 -6.16
CA ARG A 162 10.35 9.54 -7.45
C ARG A 162 11.21 10.38 -8.39
N VAL A 163 12.22 9.74 -8.99
CA VAL A 163 13.02 10.29 -10.09
C VAL A 163 13.08 9.25 -11.20
N GLY A 164 12.24 9.41 -12.22
CA GLY A 164 12.12 8.45 -13.33
C GLY A 164 11.63 7.09 -12.86
N LYS A 165 12.49 6.07 -12.94
CA LYS A 165 12.26 4.68 -12.52
C LYS A 165 12.78 4.37 -11.11
N VAL A 166 13.29 5.37 -10.40
CA VAL A 166 13.80 5.24 -9.03
C VAL A 166 12.81 5.85 -8.04
N PHE A 167 12.46 5.09 -7.02
CA PHE A 167 11.57 5.50 -5.93
C PHE A 167 12.33 5.54 -4.61
N LEU A 168 12.00 6.48 -3.74
CA LEU A 168 12.45 6.52 -2.35
C LEU A 168 11.28 6.11 -1.46
N ALA A 169 11.53 5.23 -0.49
CA ALA A 169 10.52 4.76 0.45
C ALA A 169 10.97 4.89 1.90
N GLY A 170 10.02 5.17 2.78
CA GLY A 170 10.25 5.31 4.22
C GLY A 170 11.30 6.37 4.55
N LYS A 171 12.29 6.03 5.39
CA LYS A 171 13.27 7.01 5.85
C LYS A 171 14.15 7.58 4.73
N SER A 172 14.28 6.90 3.57
CA SER A 172 14.97 7.43 2.39
C SER A 172 14.21 8.57 1.72
N ALA A 173 12.89 8.62 1.89
CA ALA A 173 11.99 9.60 1.28
C ALA A 173 11.87 10.93 2.06
N ASN A 174 12.68 11.12 3.11
CA ASN A 174 12.47 12.10 4.20
C ASN A 174 11.15 11.85 4.95
N THR A 175 11.25 11.61 6.25
CA THR A 175 10.10 11.46 7.15
C THR A 175 9.22 12.70 7.15
N MET A 176 7.91 12.50 7.05
CA MET A 176 6.91 13.53 7.36
C MET A 176 7.18 14.13 8.76
N PRO A 177 6.84 15.41 9.01
CA PRO A 177 6.96 16.03 10.34
C PRO A 177 6.21 15.27 11.45
N HIS A 178 5.22 14.43 11.07
CA HIS A 178 4.39 13.63 11.95
C HIS A 178 4.61 12.13 11.69
N ASP A 179 5.86 11.66 11.77
CA ASP A 179 6.18 10.23 11.70
C ASP A 179 5.44 9.49 12.84
N SER A 180 4.35 8.81 12.50
CA SER A 180 3.56 7.98 13.42
C SER A 180 4.28 6.67 13.82
N GLY A 181 5.56 6.51 13.45
CA GLY A 181 6.46 5.45 13.91
C GLY A 181 6.55 4.24 12.99
N ASP A 182 5.58 4.04 12.11
CA ASP A 182 5.44 2.91 11.16
C ASP A 182 4.89 3.29 9.77
N ILE A 183 4.80 4.59 9.45
CA ILE A 183 4.25 5.11 8.19
C ILE A 183 4.93 4.56 6.92
N PHE A 184 6.20 4.17 7.01
CA PHE A 184 6.97 3.61 5.90
C PHE A 184 6.45 2.25 5.40
N LEU A 185 5.74 1.48 6.23
CA LEU A 185 5.04 0.27 5.75
C LEU A 185 3.89 0.64 4.81
N GLN A 186 3.22 1.75 5.10
CA GLN A 186 2.13 2.25 4.28
C GLN A 186 2.65 2.87 2.98
N ASP A 187 3.85 3.46 2.98
CA ASP A 187 4.52 3.89 1.74
C ASP A 187 4.79 2.69 0.83
N ALA A 188 5.39 1.62 1.40
CA ALA A 188 5.68 0.39 0.69
C ALA A 188 4.40 -0.26 0.12
N HIS A 189 3.34 -0.31 0.93
CA HIS A 189 2.04 -0.86 0.53
C HIS A 189 1.38 -0.05 -0.60
N ASN A 190 1.39 1.28 -0.49
CA ASN A 190 0.86 2.17 -1.53
C ASN A 190 1.62 2.05 -2.85
N LEU A 191 2.95 1.95 -2.79
CA LEU A 191 3.79 1.86 -3.98
C LEU A 191 3.68 0.49 -4.68
N ALA A 192 3.62 -0.60 -3.91
CA ALA A 192 3.73 -1.95 -4.45
C ALA A 192 2.62 -2.30 -5.45
N TRP A 193 1.36 -1.96 -5.16
CA TRP A 193 0.25 -2.27 -6.08
C TRP A 193 0.31 -1.42 -7.36
N LYS A 194 0.80 -0.18 -7.26
CA LYS A 194 0.96 0.73 -8.41
C LYS A 194 2.06 0.22 -9.34
N LEU A 195 3.21 -0.16 -8.78
CA LEU A 195 4.29 -0.83 -9.53
C LEU A 195 3.78 -2.10 -10.18
N ALA A 196 3.05 -2.94 -9.44
CA ALA A 196 2.48 -4.17 -9.99
C ALA A 196 1.52 -3.91 -11.15
N ALA A 197 0.67 -2.89 -11.06
CA ALA A 197 -0.25 -2.54 -12.12
C ALA A 197 0.48 -2.09 -13.40
N VAL A 198 1.51 -1.24 -13.28
CA VAL A 198 2.29 -0.77 -14.43
C VAL A 198 3.16 -1.87 -15.03
N VAL A 199 3.88 -2.62 -14.20
CA VAL A 199 4.75 -3.73 -14.63
C VAL A 199 3.96 -4.82 -15.38
N LYS A 200 2.70 -5.04 -15.02
CA LYS A 200 1.81 -5.99 -15.71
C LYS A 200 1.07 -5.41 -16.91
N GLY A 201 1.29 -4.13 -17.26
CA GLY A 201 0.60 -3.45 -18.35
C GLY A 201 -0.89 -3.18 -18.08
N LEU A 202 -1.32 -3.21 -16.80
CA LEU A 202 -2.70 -2.94 -16.40
C LEU A 202 -2.97 -1.45 -16.20
N ALA A 203 -1.93 -0.65 -15.97
CA ALA A 203 -1.98 0.80 -15.76
C ALA A 203 -0.91 1.54 -16.58
N GLY A 204 -1.16 2.81 -16.89
CA GLY A 204 -0.17 3.70 -17.49
C GLY A 204 0.86 4.20 -16.46
N PRO A 205 2.05 4.65 -16.91
CA PRO A 205 3.14 5.07 -16.01
C PRO A 205 2.81 6.31 -15.16
N ALA A 206 1.81 7.10 -15.55
CA ALA A 206 1.35 8.26 -14.78
C ALA A 206 0.68 7.85 -13.44
N LEU A 207 0.19 6.61 -13.30
CA LEU A 207 -0.28 6.10 -12.01
C LEU A 207 0.83 6.17 -10.96
N LEU A 208 2.10 5.97 -11.35
CA LEU A 208 3.21 5.98 -10.41
C LEU A 208 3.51 7.37 -9.84
N ASP A 209 3.05 8.46 -10.48
CA ASP A 209 3.21 9.82 -9.95
C ASP A 209 2.34 10.04 -8.72
N THR A 210 1.21 9.33 -8.63
CA THR A 210 0.31 9.40 -7.47
C THR A 210 0.96 8.89 -6.19
N TYR A 211 2.07 8.13 -6.24
CA TYR A 211 2.82 7.76 -5.04
C TYR A 211 3.35 9.00 -4.31
N GLN A 212 3.96 9.93 -5.05
CA GLN A 212 4.45 11.20 -4.52
C GLN A 212 3.28 11.99 -3.91
N THR A 213 2.22 12.21 -4.70
CA THR A 213 1.08 13.03 -4.27
C THR A 213 0.37 12.48 -3.04
N GLU A 214 0.28 11.15 -2.91
CA GLU A 214 -0.43 10.51 -1.80
C GLU A 214 0.40 10.35 -0.53
N ARG A 215 1.68 10.03 -0.67
CA ARG A 215 2.55 9.66 0.46
C ARG A 215 3.45 10.80 0.91
N HIS A 216 3.82 11.68 -0.02
CA HIS A 216 4.72 12.80 0.20
C HIS A 216 4.17 14.08 -0.46
N PRO A 217 2.91 14.50 -0.16
CA PRO A 217 2.29 15.65 -0.81
C PRO A 217 3.11 16.92 -0.59
N ASP A 218 3.14 17.83 -1.56
CA ASP A 218 3.83 19.11 -1.44
C ASP A 218 3.23 19.98 -0.32
N THR A 219 1.92 19.89 -0.14
CA THR A 219 1.19 20.53 0.95
C THR A 219 1.03 19.56 2.11
N VAL A 220 1.45 19.99 3.30
CA VAL A 220 1.24 19.21 4.52
C VAL A 220 -0.25 19.25 4.86
N PRO A 221 -0.90 18.10 5.12
CA PRO A 221 -2.28 18.07 5.58
C PRO A 221 -2.46 18.90 6.86
N PRO A 222 -3.65 19.45 7.12
CA PRO A 222 -3.94 20.14 8.38
C PRO A 222 -3.63 19.25 9.59
N GLU A 223 -3.17 19.87 10.68
CA GLU A 223 -2.98 19.17 11.95
C GLU A 223 -4.31 18.57 12.41
N ALA A 224 -4.26 17.31 12.83
CA ALA A 224 -5.44 16.54 13.23
C ALA A 224 -5.09 15.58 14.37
N PRO A 225 -6.07 15.06 15.12
CA PRO A 225 -5.83 14.04 16.14
C PRO A 225 -5.10 12.82 15.55
N ALA A 226 -4.26 12.16 16.35
CA ALA A 226 -3.41 11.06 15.90
C ALA A 226 -4.20 9.93 15.21
N GLU A 227 -5.40 9.61 15.71
CA GLU A 227 -6.30 8.60 15.12
C GLU A 227 -6.77 8.99 13.71
N ALA A 228 -7.05 10.29 13.50
CA ALA A 228 -7.40 10.83 12.19
C ALA A 228 -6.21 10.73 11.23
N MET A 229 -5.01 11.05 11.71
CA MET A 229 -3.78 10.92 10.92
C MET A 229 -3.40 9.46 10.62
N THR A 230 -3.84 8.51 11.45
CA THR A 230 -3.51 7.09 11.30
C THR A 230 -4.47 6.34 10.39
N LEU A 231 -5.78 6.59 10.52
CA LEU A 231 -6.82 5.83 9.80
C LEU A 231 -7.69 6.67 8.89
N GLY A 232 -7.79 7.98 9.13
CA GLY A 232 -8.73 8.85 8.42
C GLY A 232 -8.08 9.89 7.51
N PHE A 233 -6.78 9.77 7.23
CA PHE A 233 -6.13 10.57 6.21
C PHE A 233 -6.74 10.28 4.83
N ARG A 234 -6.73 11.29 3.97
CA ARG A 234 -7.39 11.23 2.66
C ARG A 234 -6.44 11.59 1.54
N TYR A 235 -6.44 10.75 0.51
CA TYR A 235 -5.69 10.94 -0.72
C TYR A 235 -6.39 11.92 -1.67
N GLN A 236 -5.59 12.82 -2.21
CA GLN A 236 -5.93 13.67 -3.33
C GLN A 236 -4.92 13.41 -4.44
N SER A 237 -5.32 12.65 -5.45
CA SER A 237 -4.48 12.30 -6.58
C SER A 237 -5.35 11.92 -7.77
N GLU A 238 -4.73 11.74 -8.92
CA GLU A 238 -5.34 11.25 -10.15
C GLU A 238 -5.82 9.78 -10.01
N ALA A 239 -5.36 9.05 -8.99
CA ALA A 239 -5.84 7.71 -8.63
C ALA A 239 -7.07 7.74 -7.70
N VAL A 240 -7.72 8.90 -7.56
CA VAL A 240 -8.99 9.09 -6.86
C VAL A 240 -9.89 10.00 -7.70
N VAL A 241 -11.11 9.55 -7.99
CA VAL A 241 -12.11 10.32 -8.72
C VAL A 241 -12.91 11.15 -7.72
N ASP A 242 -12.94 12.47 -7.93
CA ASP A 242 -13.62 13.46 -7.10
C ASP A 242 -13.26 13.36 -5.58
N PRO A 243 -11.96 13.45 -5.21
CA PRO A 243 -11.46 13.17 -3.85
C PRO A 243 -11.98 14.09 -2.73
N GLY A 244 -12.73 15.15 -3.03
CA GLY A 244 -13.05 16.21 -2.05
C GLY A 244 -11.79 16.90 -1.52
N ASP A 245 -11.85 17.45 -0.30
CA ASP A 245 -10.67 17.98 0.41
C ASP A 245 -9.80 16.86 1.06
N ASN A 246 -8.56 17.16 1.45
CA ASN A 246 -7.65 16.21 2.12
C ASN A 246 -7.72 16.28 3.65
N THR A 247 -8.70 16.98 4.22
CA THR A 247 -8.86 17.09 5.67
C THR A 247 -9.01 15.70 6.29
N PRO A 248 -8.13 15.29 7.22
CA PRO A 248 -8.26 14.01 7.89
C PRO A 248 -9.57 13.92 8.68
N LEU A 249 -10.22 12.76 8.60
CA LEU A 249 -11.46 12.46 9.31
C LEU A 249 -11.18 11.63 10.55
N LEU A 250 -11.99 11.77 11.60
CA LEU A 250 -11.97 10.80 12.68
C LEU A 250 -12.44 9.43 12.16
N PRO A 251 -11.94 8.31 12.71
CA PRO A 251 -12.30 6.98 12.22
C PRO A 251 -13.83 6.74 12.16
N GLY A 252 -14.60 7.23 13.14
CA GLY A 252 -16.06 7.12 13.15
C GLY A 252 -16.80 8.01 12.13
N GLN A 253 -16.09 8.89 11.41
CA GLN A 253 -16.63 9.73 10.34
C GLN A 253 -16.36 9.13 8.94
N LEU A 254 -15.58 8.06 8.86
CA LEU A 254 -15.33 7.35 7.62
C LEU A 254 -16.60 6.65 7.16
N ASN A 255 -17.07 7.01 5.97
CA ASN A 255 -18.24 6.39 5.36
C ASN A 255 -17.98 6.01 3.89
N GLY A 256 -16.73 5.82 3.49
CA GLY A 256 -16.37 5.51 2.11
C GLY A 256 -16.32 6.72 1.18
N GLN A 257 -15.96 7.89 1.70
CA GLN A 257 -15.64 9.06 0.87
C GLN A 257 -14.48 8.72 -0.08
N PRO A 258 -14.50 9.16 -1.36
CA PRO A 258 -13.34 9.04 -2.24
C PRO A 258 -12.06 9.60 -1.59
N GLY A 259 -10.97 8.88 -1.75
CA GLY A 259 -9.67 9.20 -1.16
C GLY A 259 -9.53 8.77 0.29
N SER A 260 -10.61 8.35 0.96
CA SER A 260 -10.53 7.81 2.32
C SER A 260 -10.32 6.30 2.31
N ARG A 261 -9.79 5.80 3.43
CA ARG A 261 -9.77 4.37 3.74
C ARG A 261 -11.20 3.83 3.77
N ALA A 262 -11.44 2.68 3.15
CA ALA A 262 -12.73 2.00 3.22
C ALA A 262 -13.11 1.67 4.69
N PRO A 263 -14.39 1.80 5.06
CA PRO A 263 -14.84 1.60 6.44
C PRO A 263 -14.76 0.12 6.82
N HIS A 264 -14.37 -0.14 8.07
CA HIS A 264 -14.49 -1.46 8.67
C HIS A 264 -15.95 -1.72 9.07
N VAL A 265 -16.51 -2.84 8.59
CA VAL A 265 -17.76 -3.39 9.11
C VAL A 265 -17.59 -4.92 9.26
N PRO A 266 -17.96 -5.51 10.40
CA PRO A 266 -18.07 -6.96 10.52
C PRO A 266 -19.19 -7.49 9.60
N VAL A 267 -18.87 -8.47 8.75
CA VAL A 267 -19.80 -9.04 7.77
C VAL A 267 -19.67 -10.55 7.72
N ALA A 268 -20.73 -11.24 7.32
CA ALA A 268 -20.67 -12.60 6.82
C ALA A 268 -20.48 -12.55 5.29
N PHE A 269 -19.28 -12.90 4.83
CA PHE A 269 -18.96 -13.04 3.42
C PHE A 269 -19.12 -14.50 3.01
N PHE A 270 -20.13 -14.78 2.19
CA PHE A 270 -20.54 -16.17 1.87
C PHE A 270 -20.68 -17.05 3.14
N GLY A 271 -21.27 -16.50 4.20
CA GLY A 271 -21.49 -17.17 5.48
C GLY A 271 -20.26 -17.23 6.41
N ARG A 272 -19.08 -16.75 5.99
CA ARG A 272 -17.88 -16.70 6.84
C ARG A 272 -17.72 -15.33 7.48
N PRO A 273 -17.51 -15.23 8.80
CA PRO A 273 -17.31 -13.95 9.47
C PRO A 273 -15.96 -13.34 9.07
N VAL A 274 -16.00 -12.12 8.53
CA VAL A 274 -14.84 -11.34 8.10
C VAL A 274 -15.06 -9.85 8.35
N SER A 275 -14.01 -9.05 8.17
CA SER A 275 -14.12 -7.60 7.99
C SER A 275 -14.38 -7.28 6.52
N THR A 276 -15.12 -6.20 6.21
CA THR A 276 -15.15 -5.61 4.86
C THR A 276 -13.75 -5.35 4.30
N LEU A 277 -12.77 -5.03 5.17
CA LEU A 277 -11.38 -4.81 4.76
C LEU A 277 -10.68 -6.07 4.22
N ASP A 278 -11.15 -7.25 4.62
CA ASP A 278 -10.60 -8.54 4.17
C ASP A 278 -10.96 -8.83 2.69
N LEU A 279 -11.86 -8.03 2.10
CA LEU A 279 -12.20 -8.10 0.68
C LEU A 279 -11.12 -7.47 -0.21
N TYR A 280 -10.30 -6.57 0.34
CA TYR A 280 -9.29 -5.78 -0.38
C TYR A 280 -7.88 -6.37 -0.20
N GLY A 281 -6.90 -5.83 -0.93
CA GLY A 281 -5.49 -6.19 -0.74
C GLY A 281 -4.80 -6.75 -1.97
N ARG A 282 -5.53 -7.17 -3.01
CA ARG A 282 -4.92 -7.74 -4.23
C ARG A 282 -5.42 -7.09 -5.50
N ASP A 283 -6.74 -7.09 -5.67
CA ASP A 283 -7.43 -6.56 -6.85
C ASP A 283 -8.31 -5.36 -6.45
N PHE A 284 -8.77 -4.63 -7.45
CA PHE A 284 -9.84 -3.66 -7.26
C PHE A 284 -11.13 -4.38 -6.91
N VAL A 285 -11.89 -3.80 -5.98
CA VAL A 285 -13.19 -4.33 -5.54
C VAL A 285 -14.28 -3.31 -5.78
N VAL A 286 -15.40 -3.77 -6.31
CA VAL A 286 -16.62 -3.00 -6.44
C VAL A 286 -17.65 -3.54 -5.46
N LEU A 287 -18.11 -2.69 -4.55
CA LEU A 287 -19.24 -2.97 -3.67
C LEU A 287 -20.51 -2.37 -4.28
N ILE A 288 -21.54 -3.20 -4.46
CA ILE A 288 -22.83 -2.84 -5.03
C ILE A 288 -23.88 -2.82 -3.91
N GLY A 289 -24.66 -1.75 -3.87
CA GLY A 289 -25.72 -1.57 -2.87
C GLY A 289 -26.78 -2.67 -2.88
N SER A 290 -27.50 -2.80 -1.76
CA SER A 290 -28.44 -3.90 -1.51
C SER A 290 -29.57 -4.04 -2.55
N GLY A 291 -30.08 -2.92 -3.05
CA GLY A 291 -31.14 -2.83 -4.04
C GLY A 291 -30.66 -2.80 -5.49
N GLY A 292 -29.35 -2.85 -5.73
CA GLY A 292 -28.78 -2.80 -7.07
C GLY A 292 -29.24 -3.98 -7.92
N THR A 293 -29.90 -3.71 -9.04
CA THR A 293 -30.24 -4.74 -10.06
C THR A 293 -29.05 -5.08 -10.96
N TRP A 294 -27.90 -4.48 -10.69
CA TRP A 294 -26.70 -4.59 -11.50
C TRP A 294 -26.00 -5.92 -11.25
N GLN A 295 -26.46 -6.97 -11.95
CA GLN A 295 -25.97 -8.34 -11.78
C GLN A 295 -24.57 -8.57 -12.39
N HIS A 296 -24.11 -7.69 -13.30
CA HIS A 296 -22.90 -7.87 -14.12
C HIS A 296 -21.90 -6.70 -13.97
N ALA A 297 -21.89 -6.04 -12.82
CA ALA A 297 -20.95 -4.95 -12.58
C ALA A 297 -19.51 -5.42 -12.71
N GLY A 298 -18.74 -4.76 -13.56
CA GLY A 298 -17.33 -5.12 -13.74
C GLY A 298 -17.08 -6.34 -14.63
N GLU A 299 -18.10 -6.91 -15.28
CA GLU A 299 -17.86 -7.93 -16.30
C GLU A 299 -16.97 -7.37 -17.42
N GLY A 300 -15.85 -8.06 -17.69
CA GLY A 300 -14.82 -7.60 -18.63
C GLY A 300 -13.89 -6.49 -18.08
N LEU A 301 -14.09 -6.04 -16.84
CA LEU A 301 -13.20 -5.10 -16.15
C LEU A 301 -12.31 -5.87 -15.15
N PRO A 302 -11.09 -5.38 -14.84
CA PRO A 302 -10.18 -6.04 -13.91
C PRO A 302 -10.57 -5.76 -12.44
N VAL A 303 -11.80 -6.10 -12.04
CA VAL A 303 -12.35 -5.88 -10.70
C VAL A 303 -13.06 -7.12 -10.17
N GLN A 304 -13.10 -7.28 -8.85
CA GLN A 304 -14.00 -8.20 -8.16
C GLN A 304 -15.27 -7.47 -7.74
N ALA A 305 -16.44 -8.05 -7.97
CA ALA A 305 -17.72 -7.41 -7.67
C ALA A 305 -18.47 -8.16 -6.56
N TYR A 306 -18.85 -7.45 -5.49
CA TYR A 306 -19.62 -8.00 -4.39
C TYR A 306 -20.86 -7.16 -4.10
N ARG A 307 -22.00 -7.83 -3.90
CA ARG A 307 -23.28 -7.17 -3.64
C ARG A 307 -23.72 -7.35 -2.20
N ILE A 308 -24.12 -6.26 -1.57
CA ILE A 308 -24.70 -6.24 -0.22
C ILE A 308 -26.04 -7.01 -0.24
N GLY A 309 -26.27 -7.86 0.75
CA GLY A 309 -27.45 -8.73 0.84
C GLY A 309 -27.42 -9.96 -0.07
N THR A 310 -26.40 -10.13 -0.92
CA THR A 310 -26.18 -11.35 -1.72
C THR A 310 -24.88 -12.06 -1.34
N HIS A 311 -23.76 -11.33 -1.37
CA HIS A 311 -22.44 -11.85 -1.02
C HIS A 311 -22.04 -11.45 0.41
N LEU A 312 -22.53 -10.29 0.87
CA LEU A 312 -22.17 -9.68 2.16
C LEU A 312 -23.43 -9.47 2.99
N HIS A 313 -23.45 -10.02 4.21
CA HIS A 313 -24.54 -9.85 5.17
C HIS A 313 -24.01 -9.24 6.47
N SER A 314 -24.77 -8.36 7.10
CA SER A 314 -24.39 -7.63 8.31
C SER A 314 -25.63 -7.22 9.08
N GLU A 315 -25.50 -7.12 10.39
CA GLU A 315 -26.52 -6.51 11.26
C GLU A 315 -26.55 -4.97 11.11
N ALA A 316 -25.40 -4.37 10.80
CA ALA A 316 -25.29 -2.94 10.50
C ALA A 316 -25.71 -2.65 9.04
N ASP A 317 -26.23 -1.45 8.80
CA ASP A 317 -26.55 -0.93 7.46
C ASP A 317 -25.26 -0.71 6.65
N LEU A 318 -24.93 -1.68 5.80
CA LEU A 318 -23.73 -1.65 4.97
C LEU A 318 -23.79 -0.60 3.86
N ASP A 319 -24.97 -0.28 3.35
CA ASP A 319 -25.13 0.73 2.30
C ASP A 319 -24.74 2.09 2.91
N ALA A 320 -25.34 2.44 4.06
CA ALA A 320 -25.05 3.68 4.78
C ALA A 320 -23.60 3.75 5.28
N ALA A 321 -23.04 2.62 5.76
CA ALA A 321 -21.65 2.56 6.19
C ALA A 321 -20.66 2.90 5.07
N HIS A 322 -21.00 2.59 3.81
CA HIS A 322 -20.21 2.95 2.63
C HIS A 322 -20.72 4.23 1.92
N GLY A 323 -21.63 4.95 2.57
CA GLY A 323 -22.19 6.22 2.12
C GLY A 323 -22.85 6.14 0.75
N ILE A 324 -23.49 4.99 0.49
CA ILE A 324 -24.32 4.73 -0.67
C ILE A 324 -25.76 4.44 -0.24
N THR A 325 -26.67 4.59 -1.17
CA THR A 325 -28.02 4.03 -1.07
C THR A 325 -28.02 2.60 -1.61
N ALA A 326 -29.15 1.92 -1.50
CA ALA A 326 -29.38 0.60 -2.09
C ALA A 326 -29.05 0.52 -3.60
N ALA A 327 -29.05 1.64 -4.33
CA ALA A 327 -28.72 1.69 -5.75
C ALA A 327 -27.30 2.22 -6.05
N GLY A 328 -26.49 2.49 -5.03
CA GLY A 328 -25.14 3.04 -5.18
C GLY A 328 -24.04 1.99 -5.30
N ILE A 329 -22.83 2.47 -5.58
CA ILE A 329 -21.65 1.66 -5.91
C ILE A 329 -20.40 2.31 -5.31
N VAL A 330 -19.47 1.50 -4.79
CA VAL A 330 -18.15 1.96 -4.33
C VAL A 330 -17.05 1.14 -5.01
N LEU A 331 -16.05 1.82 -5.59
CA LEU A 331 -14.82 1.22 -6.10
C LEU A 331 -13.69 1.42 -5.10
N VAL A 332 -13.11 0.32 -4.63
CA VAL A 332 -12.03 0.28 -3.66
C VAL A 332 -10.76 -0.28 -4.31
N ARG A 333 -9.64 0.40 -4.06
CA ARG A 333 -8.31 0.08 -4.57
C ARG A 333 -7.72 -1.15 -3.87
N PRO A 334 -6.67 -1.77 -4.46
CA PRO A 334 -5.92 -2.83 -3.79
C PRO A 334 -5.38 -2.44 -2.42
N ASP A 335 -5.04 -1.17 -2.19
CA ASP A 335 -4.59 -0.68 -0.89
C ASP A 335 -5.72 -0.38 0.11
N GLY A 336 -6.98 -0.63 -0.24
CA GLY A 336 -8.14 -0.46 0.63
C GLY A 336 -8.64 0.99 0.73
N PHE A 337 -8.20 1.87 -0.17
CA PHE A 337 -8.72 3.23 -0.30
C PHE A 337 -9.86 3.30 -1.32
N VAL A 338 -10.89 4.08 -1.04
CA VAL A 338 -11.97 4.32 -2.00
C VAL A 338 -11.46 5.18 -3.14
N ALA A 339 -11.42 4.62 -4.35
CA ALA A 339 -11.04 5.35 -5.55
C ALA A 339 -12.20 6.16 -6.13
N TRP A 340 -13.42 5.65 -6.04
CA TRP A 340 -14.60 6.29 -6.60
C TRP A 340 -15.87 5.77 -5.93
N ARG A 341 -16.94 6.57 -5.92
CA ARG A 341 -18.26 6.17 -5.44
C ARG A 341 -19.36 6.86 -6.24
N SER A 342 -20.43 6.12 -6.52
CA SER A 342 -21.75 6.69 -6.81
C SER A 342 -22.67 6.51 -5.61
N PRO A 343 -23.13 7.58 -4.94
CA PRO A 343 -24.04 7.46 -3.79
C PRO A 343 -25.40 6.85 -4.12
N GLY A 344 -25.84 6.86 -5.38
CA GLY A 344 -27.16 6.35 -5.76
C GLY A 344 -27.25 5.87 -7.19
N ALA A 345 -28.49 5.74 -7.65
CA ALA A 345 -28.80 5.19 -8.97
C ALA A 345 -28.12 5.99 -10.09
N MET A 346 -27.64 5.27 -11.10
CA MET A 346 -27.03 5.83 -12.30
C MET A 346 -27.67 5.23 -13.54
N THR A 347 -27.81 6.04 -14.59
CA THR A 347 -28.37 5.60 -15.87
C THR A 347 -27.47 4.57 -16.59
N ASP A 348 -26.15 4.72 -16.48
CA ASP A 348 -25.16 3.79 -17.04
C ASP A 348 -24.01 3.55 -16.05
N ALA A 349 -24.25 2.65 -15.10
CA ALA A 349 -23.28 2.32 -14.05
C ALA A 349 -22.01 1.64 -14.61
N THR A 350 -22.13 0.85 -15.67
CA THR A 350 -21.00 0.14 -16.28
C THR A 350 -20.03 1.10 -16.94
N GLU A 351 -20.53 2.03 -17.77
CA GLU A 351 -19.66 3.01 -18.42
C GLU A 351 -19.03 3.96 -17.39
N ALA A 352 -19.79 4.35 -16.35
CA ALA A 352 -19.24 5.19 -15.29
C ALA A 352 -18.12 4.49 -14.50
N LEU A 353 -18.29 3.21 -14.15
CA LEU A 353 -17.25 2.42 -13.50
C LEU A 353 -16.04 2.23 -14.43
N ALA A 354 -16.26 1.93 -15.71
CA ALA A 354 -15.20 1.78 -16.69
C ALA A 354 -14.41 3.08 -16.85
N LYS A 355 -15.09 4.23 -16.88
CA LYS A 355 -14.46 5.56 -16.89
C LYS A 355 -13.65 5.80 -15.62
N ALA A 356 -14.20 5.52 -14.44
CA ALA A 356 -13.49 5.67 -13.17
C ALA A 356 -12.21 4.81 -13.13
N LEU A 357 -12.28 3.56 -13.59
CA LEU A 357 -11.10 2.69 -13.69
C LEU A 357 -10.07 3.21 -14.68
N ARG A 358 -10.48 3.70 -15.86
CA ARG A 358 -9.56 4.31 -16.83
C ARG A 358 -8.82 5.51 -16.22
N THR A 359 -9.54 6.38 -15.50
CA THR A 359 -8.92 7.49 -14.77
C THR A 359 -7.93 7.00 -13.73
N VAL A 360 -8.36 6.10 -12.84
CA VAL A 360 -7.53 5.60 -11.73
C VAL A 360 -6.30 4.84 -12.22
N LEU A 361 -6.40 4.11 -13.33
CA LEU A 361 -5.30 3.35 -13.92
C LEU A 361 -4.48 4.17 -14.93
N ALA A 362 -4.80 5.45 -15.13
CA ALA A 362 -4.19 6.32 -16.12
C ALA A 362 -4.16 5.69 -17.53
N ARG A 363 -5.33 5.28 -18.04
CA ARG A 363 -5.52 4.59 -19.31
C ARG A 363 -6.50 5.25 -20.27
#